data_AF-A0A662R5D1-F1
#
_entry.id   AF-A0A662R5D1-F1
#
_cell.length_a   1.000
_cell.length_b   1.000
_cell.length_c   1.000
_cell.angle_alpha   90.00
_cell.angle_beta   90.00
_cell.angle_gamma   90.00
#
_symmetry.space_group_name_H-M   'P 1'
#
loop_
_entity.id
_entity.type
_entity.pdbx_description
1 polymer ?
#
loop_
_entity_poly.entity_id
_entity_poly.type
_entity_poly.pdbx_seq_one_letter_code
_entity_poly.pdbx_strand_id
1 'polypeptide(L)'
;TGMEVKGHITGQSLIAFHENGIDADGRVIGATGAIPFIQNLDADAIARFQEQVECVDLIGTEDEGKISAAVKACAAKDPGALDVEPMIIKLEEGGGEEEIAGFRPMAAEVATVRARIKELETAMVVVGNMNKFAAGVYAAKIEGIMIGLTITLILLGLAVMSEGALSFLAGGT
;
A
#
# COMPACT_ATOMS: atom_id res chain seq x y z
N THR A 1 3.04 -4.55 -0.51
CA THR A 1 2.13 -3.81 0.38
C THR A 1 1.68 -2.52 -0.27
N GLY A 2 0.62 -1.88 0.22
CA GLY A 2 0.02 -0.68 -0.37
C GLY A 2 -0.99 -0.99 -1.47
N MET A 3 -1.82 0.01 -1.82
CA MET A 3 -2.77 -0.10 -2.92
C MET A 3 -2.04 -0.24 -4.27
N GLU A 4 -2.53 -1.15 -5.10
CA GLU A 4 -1.97 -1.39 -6.43
C GLU A 4 -2.17 -0.16 -7.35
N VAL A 5 -1.18 0.11 -8.20
CA VAL A 5 -1.22 1.25 -9.12
C VAL A 5 -2.06 0.88 -10.34
N LYS A 6 -3.15 1.60 -10.58
CA LYS A 6 -4.00 1.37 -11.75
C LYS A 6 -3.22 1.60 -13.05
N GLY A 7 -3.41 0.71 -14.02
CA GLY A 7 -2.75 0.76 -15.33
C GLY A 7 -1.29 0.27 -15.32
N HIS A 8 -0.49 0.71 -14.36
CA HIS A 8 0.90 0.25 -14.23
C HIS A 8 0.99 -1.16 -13.62
N ILE A 9 0.12 -1.48 -12.65
CA ILE A 9 0.02 -2.78 -11.96
C ILE A 9 1.41 -3.25 -11.50
N THR A 10 2.11 -2.37 -10.81
CA THR A 10 3.53 -2.52 -10.47
C THR A 10 3.77 -3.67 -9.50
N GLY A 11 2.91 -3.88 -8.51
CA GLY A 11 3.05 -4.95 -7.53
C GLY A 11 3.00 -6.33 -8.19
N GLN A 12 1.93 -6.58 -8.96
CA GLN A 12 1.81 -7.83 -9.72
C GLN A 12 2.95 -8.02 -10.73
N SER A 13 3.38 -6.95 -11.40
CA SER A 13 4.50 -7.03 -12.35
C SER A 13 5.81 -7.42 -11.66
N LEU A 14 6.06 -6.95 -10.44
CA LEU A 14 7.25 -7.32 -9.66
C LEU A 14 7.22 -8.78 -9.21
N ILE A 15 6.05 -9.28 -8.79
CA ILE A 15 5.87 -10.70 -8.44
C ILE A 15 6.10 -11.58 -9.67
N ALA A 16 5.49 -11.23 -10.80
CA ALA A 16 5.66 -11.96 -12.05
C ALA A 16 7.12 -11.96 -12.54
N PHE A 17 7.83 -10.84 -12.34
CA PHE A 17 9.27 -10.73 -12.63
C PHE A 17 10.11 -11.64 -11.73
N HIS A 18 9.84 -11.69 -10.43
CA HIS A 18 10.53 -12.60 -9.52
C HIS A 18 10.28 -14.07 -9.90
N GLU A 19 9.04 -14.44 -10.21
CA GLU A 19 8.71 -15.84 -10.54
C GLU A 19 9.20 -16.29 -11.92
N ASN A 20 9.07 -15.44 -12.94
CA ASN A 20 9.20 -15.85 -14.34
C ASN A 20 10.32 -15.13 -15.10
N GLY A 21 10.90 -14.07 -14.54
CA GLY A 21 11.92 -13.27 -15.22
C GLY A 21 11.37 -12.48 -16.42
N ILE A 22 12.21 -12.33 -17.45
CA ILE A 22 11.90 -11.61 -18.70
C ILE A 22 12.02 -12.52 -19.92
N ASP A 23 11.31 -12.17 -20.99
CA ASP A 23 11.47 -12.80 -22.30
C ASP A 23 12.66 -12.22 -23.10
N ALA A 24 12.85 -12.71 -24.32
CA ALA A 24 13.93 -12.28 -25.21
C ALA A 24 13.85 -10.81 -25.62
N ASP A 25 12.66 -10.19 -25.55
CA ASP A 25 12.42 -8.79 -25.87
C ASP A 25 12.51 -7.88 -24.62
N GLY A 26 12.87 -8.46 -23.47
CA GLY A 26 12.97 -7.75 -22.19
C GLY A 26 11.64 -7.52 -21.49
N ARG A 27 10.55 -8.15 -21.93
CA ARG A 27 9.23 -8.03 -21.30
C ARG A 27 9.13 -8.99 -20.11
N VAL A 28 8.58 -8.51 -19.00
CA VAL A 28 8.29 -9.36 -17.84
C VAL A 28 7.22 -10.39 -18.19
N ILE A 29 7.57 -11.67 -18.03
CA ILE A 29 6.69 -12.79 -18.35
C ILE A 29 5.56 -12.85 -17.31
N GLY A 30 4.30 -12.82 -17.77
CA GLY A 30 3.12 -12.88 -16.89
C GLY A 30 2.70 -11.55 -16.27
N ALA A 31 3.40 -10.44 -16.55
CA ALA A 31 3.00 -9.12 -16.09
C ALA A 31 1.79 -8.58 -16.88
N THR A 32 0.81 -8.03 -16.14
CA THR A 32 -0.42 -7.44 -16.69
C THR A 32 -0.37 -5.92 -16.84
N GLY A 33 0.72 -5.30 -16.42
CA GLY A 33 0.96 -3.86 -16.57
C GLY A 33 1.00 -3.40 -18.02
N ALA A 34 0.76 -2.11 -18.26
CA ALA A 34 0.66 -1.55 -19.60
C ALA A 34 1.99 -1.58 -20.40
N ILE A 35 3.14 -1.40 -19.73
CA ILE A 35 4.48 -1.38 -20.34
C ILE A 35 5.48 -2.11 -19.40
N PRO A 36 5.45 -3.44 -19.30
CA PRO A 36 6.27 -4.17 -18.34
C PRO A 36 7.58 -4.63 -18.99
N PHE A 37 8.49 -3.71 -19.29
CA PHE A 37 9.77 -4.00 -19.93
C PHE A 37 10.96 -3.59 -19.05
N ILE A 38 12.02 -4.39 -19.08
CA ILE A 38 13.29 -4.15 -18.40
C ILE A 38 14.41 -4.38 -19.42
N GLN A 39 15.02 -3.29 -19.87
CA GLN A 39 16.05 -3.32 -20.92
C GLN A 39 17.49 -3.30 -20.36
N ASN A 40 17.65 -2.92 -19.09
CA ASN A 40 18.95 -2.63 -18.48
C ASN A 40 19.48 -3.77 -17.58
N LEU A 41 18.80 -4.91 -17.53
CA LEU A 41 19.22 -6.06 -16.72
C LEU A 41 19.65 -7.22 -17.59
N ASP A 42 20.78 -7.81 -17.25
CA ASP A 42 21.23 -9.08 -17.82
C ASP A 42 20.61 -10.28 -17.07
N ALA A 43 20.74 -11.47 -17.65
CA ALA A 43 20.19 -12.69 -17.08
C ALA A 43 20.81 -13.04 -15.71
N ASP A 44 22.09 -12.73 -15.50
CA ASP A 44 22.80 -12.98 -14.25
C ASP A 44 22.26 -12.11 -13.11
N ALA A 45 21.94 -10.83 -13.38
CA ALA A 45 21.30 -9.94 -12.42
C ALA A 45 19.89 -10.39 -12.05
N ILE A 46 19.14 -10.91 -13.01
CA ILE A 46 17.79 -11.43 -12.77
C ILE A 46 17.85 -12.68 -11.89
N ALA A 47 18.70 -13.64 -12.24
CA ALA A 47 18.90 -14.85 -11.45
C ALA A 47 19.38 -14.52 -10.03
N ARG A 48 20.30 -13.57 -9.90
CA ARG A 48 20.76 -13.08 -8.59
C ARG A 48 19.63 -12.49 -7.77
N PHE A 49 18.77 -11.68 -8.37
CA PHE A 49 17.60 -11.13 -7.67
C PHE A 49 16.65 -12.23 -7.20
N GLN A 50 16.36 -13.21 -8.05
CA GLN A 50 15.46 -14.33 -7.74
C GLN A 50 15.97 -15.18 -6.57
N GLU A 51 17.28 -15.45 -6.52
CA GLU A 51 17.90 -16.21 -5.43
C GLU A 51 17.99 -15.40 -4.12
N GLN A 52 18.24 -14.10 -4.22
CA GLN A 52 18.55 -13.27 -3.06
C GLN A 52 17.32 -12.91 -2.22
N VAL A 53 16.13 -12.81 -2.81
CA VAL A 53 14.94 -12.34 -2.11
C VAL A 53 13.76 -13.30 -2.25
N GLU A 54 12.88 -13.28 -1.24
CA GLU A 54 11.56 -13.90 -1.29
C GLU A 54 10.50 -12.79 -1.30
N CYS A 55 9.51 -12.90 -2.18
CA CYS A 55 8.40 -11.95 -2.26
C CYS A 55 7.29 -12.31 -1.27
N VAL A 56 7.03 -11.43 -0.30
CA VAL A 56 5.84 -11.53 0.57
C VAL A 56 4.73 -10.65 0.00
N ASP A 57 3.71 -11.27 -0.59
CA ASP A 57 2.58 -10.55 -1.17
C ASP A 57 1.64 -10.00 -0.08
N LEU A 58 1.56 -8.67 -0.03
CA LEU A 58 0.61 -7.91 0.77
C LEU A 58 -0.03 -6.80 -0.08
N ILE A 59 -0.11 -6.96 -1.40
CA ILE A 59 -0.72 -5.98 -2.30
C ILE A 59 -2.18 -5.73 -1.88
N GLY A 60 -2.59 -4.45 -1.88
CA GLY A 60 -3.90 -4.01 -1.40
C GLY A 60 -4.03 -3.92 0.12
N THR A 61 -3.01 -4.30 0.89
CA THR A 61 -2.99 -4.13 2.36
C THR A 61 -2.29 -2.84 2.74
N GLU A 62 -2.98 -1.97 3.49
CA GLU A 62 -2.43 -0.75 4.10
C GLU A 62 -2.50 -0.77 5.64
N ASP A 63 -2.80 -1.95 6.19
CA ASP A 63 -2.90 -2.17 7.64
C ASP A 63 -1.50 -2.25 8.25
N GLU A 64 -1.13 -1.25 9.05
CA GLU A 64 0.19 -1.17 9.70
C GLU A 64 0.47 -2.38 10.60
N GLY A 65 -0.56 -2.92 11.26
CA GLY A 65 -0.45 -4.09 12.12
C GLY A 65 0.00 -5.33 11.33
N LYS A 66 -0.70 -5.63 10.24
CA LYS A 66 -0.37 -6.75 9.32
C LYS A 66 1.00 -6.57 8.69
N ILE A 67 1.32 -5.36 8.24
CA ILE A 67 2.62 -5.05 7.63
C ILE A 67 3.74 -5.24 8.65
N SER A 68 3.61 -4.69 9.86
CA SER A 68 4.64 -4.84 10.90
C SER A 68 4.81 -6.29 11.35
N ALA A 69 3.71 -7.06 11.40
CA ALA A 69 3.75 -8.48 11.74
C ALA A 69 4.51 -9.27 10.66
N ALA A 70 4.27 -8.99 9.38
CA ALA A 70 4.99 -9.62 8.28
C ALA A 70 6.48 -9.26 8.30
N VAL A 71 6.83 -7.98 8.53
CA VAL A 71 8.24 -7.55 8.68
C VAL A 71 8.92 -8.28 9.84
N LYS A 72 8.27 -8.37 10.99
CA LYS A 72 8.81 -9.12 12.15
C LYS A 72 8.97 -10.61 11.85
N ALA A 73 8.03 -11.21 11.11
CA ALA A 73 8.12 -12.61 10.70
C ALA A 73 9.31 -12.86 9.77
N CYS A 74 9.60 -11.95 8.83
CA CYS A 74 10.78 -12.03 7.98
C CYS A 74 12.08 -11.87 8.78
N ALA A 75 12.13 -10.88 9.68
CA ALA A 75 13.30 -10.65 10.53
C ALA A 75 13.58 -11.85 11.47
N ALA A 76 12.54 -12.54 11.94
CA ALA A 76 12.71 -13.74 12.76
C ALA A 76 13.22 -14.97 11.98
N LYS A 77 13.05 -14.97 10.65
CA LYS A 77 13.51 -16.03 9.74
C LYS A 77 14.77 -15.63 8.96
N ASP A 78 15.52 -14.65 9.46
CA ASP A 78 16.70 -14.12 8.78
C ASP A 78 17.73 -15.23 8.50
N PRO A 79 17.96 -15.61 7.21
CA PRO A 79 18.96 -16.61 6.85
C PRO A 79 20.39 -16.03 6.86
N GLY A 80 20.54 -14.73 7.12
CA GLY A 80 21.78 -13.99 6.97
C GLY A 80 21.99 -13.47 5.55
N ALA A 81 23.10 -12.76 5.36
CA ALA A 81 23.47 -12.27 4.04
C ALA A 81 23.84 -13.43 3.11
N LEU A 82 23.46 -13.32 1.84
CA LEU A 82 23.86 -14.26 0.80
C LEU A 82 25.40 -14.21 0.63
N ASP A 83 26.06 -15.36 0.65
CA ASP A 83 27.54 -15.50 0.67
C ASP A 83 28.17 -15.29 -0.72
N VAL A 84 28.02 -14.08 -1.25
CA VAL A 84 28.38 -13.71 -2.61
C VAL A 84 28.67 -12.22 -2.67
N GLU A 85 29.64 -11.83 -3.49
CA GLU A 85 30.03 -10.43 -3.62
C GLU A 85 28.87 -9.55 -4.13
N PRO A 86 28.86 -8.26 -3.76
CA PRO A 86 27.89 -7.30 -4.29
C PRO A 86 27.99 -7.20 -5.81
N MET A 87 26.88 -7.40 -6.50
CA MET A 87 26.78 -7.22 -7.95
C MET A 87 26.55 -5.74 -8.28
N ILE A 88 27.38 -5.17 -9.16
CA ILE A 88 27.24 -3.79 -9.63
C ILE A 88 26.59 -3.79 -11.01
N ILE A 89 25.38 -3.25 -11.09
CA ILE A 89 24.64 -3.09 -12.35
C ILE A 89 24.82 -1.66 -12.83
N LYS A 90 25.35 -1.48 -14.04
CA LYS A 90 25.42 -0.17 -14.69
C LYS A 90 24.10 0.07 -15.41
N LEU A 91 23.37 1.08 -14.96
CA LEU A 91 22.17 1.54 -15.66
C LEU A 91 22.61 2.50 -16.75
N GLU A 92 22.29 2.20 -18.01
CA GLU A 92 22.35 3.21 -19.04
C GLU A 92 21.16 4.15 -18.86
N GLU A 93 21.39 5.47 -18.82
CA GLU A 93 20.31 6.46 -18.96
C GLU A 93 19.81 6.42 -20.41
N GLY A 94 19.00 5.41 -20.71
CA GLY A 94 18.42 5.19 -22.02
C GLY A 94 17.01 5.75 -22.12
N GLY A 95 16.89 6.88 -22.84
CA GLY A 95 15.89 7.12 -23.89
C GLY A 95 14.40 7.00 -23.53
N GLY A 96 13.70 8.12 -23.65
CA GLY A 96 12.25 8.20 -23.43
C GLY A 96 11.42 7.16 -24.20
N GLU A 97 10.27 6.86 -23.59
CA GLU A 97 9.10 6.13 -24.12
C GLU A 97 9.24 5.69 -25.59
N GLU A 98 9.53 4.41 -25.82
CA GLU A 98 9.50 3.84 -27.16
C GLU A 98 8.10 3.99 -27.77
N GLU A 99 7.98 4.91 -28.74
CA GLU A 99 6.77 5.07 -29.55
C GLU A 99 6.59 3.87 -30.47
N ILE A 100 5.56 3.09 -30.19
CA ILE A 100 5.11 1.98 -31.04
C ILE A 100 4.67 2.54 -32.40
N ALA A 101 5.40 2.16 -33.45
CA ALA A 101 5.14 2.54 -34.83
C ALA A 101 3.80 1.95 -35.33
N GLY A 102 2.77 2.79 -35.37
CA GLY A 102 1.46 2.45 -35.93
C GLY A 102 0.59 3.70 -36.07
N PHE A 103 0.12 3.94 -37.30
CA PHE A 103 -0.70 5.08 -37.70
C PHE A 103 -1.84 5.35 -36.70
N ARG A 104 -1.75 6.44 -35.93
CA ARG A 104 -2.89 7.02 -35.20
C ARG A 104 -3.11 8.46 -35.66
N PRO A 105 -4.35 8.85 -36.00
CA PRO A 105 -4.66 10.26 -36.24
C PRO A 105 -4.30 11.08 -34.98
N MET A 106 -3.30 11.93 -35.13
CA MET A 106 -2.94 13.09 -34.29
C MET A 106 -2.73 12.82 -32.78
N ALA A 107 -1.47 12.63 -32.41
CA ALA A 107 -0.97 12.48 -31.04
C ALA A 107 -1.42 13.57 -30.05
N ALA A 108 -1.70 14.80 -30.48
CA ALA A 108 -2.01 15.92 -29.58
C ALA A 108 -3.39 15.80 -28.90
N GLU A 109 -4.44 15.45 -29.63
CA GLU A 109 -5.80 15.36 -29.07
C GLU A 109 -5.97 14.11 -28.21
N VAL A 110 -5.39 12.98 -28.63
CA VAL A 110 -5.42 11.75 -27.83
C VAL A 110 -4.52 11.87 -26.59
N ALA A 111 -3.36 12.54 -26.70
CA ALA A 111 -2.50 12.80 -25.54
C ALA A 111 -3.16 13.74 -24.54
N THR A 112 -3.85 14.80 -24.99
CA THR A 112 -4.59 15.69 -24.09
C THR A 112 -5.73 14.96 -23.40
N VAL A 113 -6.51 14.12 -24.11
CA VAL A 113 -7.54 13.28 -23.49
C VAL A 113 -6.93 12.34 -22.45
N ARG A 114 -5.81 11.67 -22.76
CA ARG A 114 -5.13 10.76 -21.84
C ARG A 114 -4.55 11.47 -20.62
N ALA A 115 -4.01 12.68 -20.80
CA ALA A 115 -3.53 13.52 -19.71
C ALA A 115 -4.68 13.91 -18.77
N ARG A 116 -5.84 14.27 -19.32
CA ARG A 116 -7.04 14.57 -18.52
C ARG A 116 -7.59 13.34 -17.78
N ILE A 117 -7.55 12.16 -18.40
CA ILE A 117 -7.91 10.91 -17.72
C ILE A 117 -6.96 10.64 -16.55
N LYS A 118 -5.65 10.82 -16.74
CA LYS A 118 -4.65 10.63 -15.68
C LYS A 118 -4.81 11.66 -14.54
N GLU A 119 -5.15 12.90 -14.88
CA GLU A 119 -5.48 13.95 -13.91
C GLU A 119 -6.73 13.58 -13.09
N LEU A 120 -7.78 13.07 -13.75
CA LEU A 120 -8.99 12.56 -13.09
C LEU A 120 -8.72 11.35 -12.19
N GLU A 121 -7.90 10.40 -12.64
CA GLU A 121 -7.52 9.25 -11.82
C GLU A 121 -6.76 9.69 -10.56
N THR A 122 -5.84 10.63 -10.71
CA THR A 122 -5.09 11.20 -9.59
C THR A 122 -6.03 11.91 -8.61
N ALA A 123 -6.94 12.74 -9.12
CA ALA A 123 -7.94 13.42 -8.29
C ALA A 123 -8.86 12.43 -7.56
N MET A 124 -9.28 11.35 -8.23
CA MET A 124 -10.09 10.30 -7.62
C MET A 124 -9.36 9.58 -6.48
N VAL A 125 -8.07 9.29 -6.63
CA VAL A 125 -7.25 8.70 -5.56
C VAL A 125 -7.15 9.65 -4.36
N VAL A 126 -6.92 10.94 -4.60
CA VAL A 126 -6.87 11.95 -3.53
C VAL A 126 -8.20 12.04 -2.79
N VAL A 127 -9.34 12.06 -3.52
CA VAL A 127 -10.67 12.05 -2.91
C VAL A 127 -10.92 10.76 -2.13
N GLY A 128 -10.49 9.61 -2.65
CA GLY A 128 -10.55 8.32 -1.97
C GLY A 128 -9.80 8.33 -0.63
N ASN A 129 -8.57 8.85 -0.63
CA ASN A 129 -7.76 9.00 0.58
C ASN A 129 -8.41 9.95 1.58
N MET A 130 -8.94 11.08 1.11
CA MET A 130 -9.62 12.05 1.97
C MET A 130 -10.91 11.48 2.55
N ASN A 131 -11.67 10.69 1.80
CA ASN A 131 -12.86 10.01 2.27
C ASN A 131 -12.53 8.92 3.30
N LYS A 132 -11.45 8.14 3.08
CA LYS A 132 -10.94 7.16 4.05
C LYS A 132 -10.52 7.83 5.35
N PHE A 133 -9.78 8.93 5.28
CA PHE A 133 -9.38 9.70 6.45
C PHE A 133 -10.59 10.27 7.19
N ALA A 134 -11.55 10.86 6.46
CA ALA A 134 -12.79 11.36 7.03
C ALA A 134 -13.57 10.24 7.73
N ALA A 135 -13.74 9.08 7.10
CA ALA A 135 -14.43 7.93 7.70
C ALA A 135 -13.75 7.47 9.00
N GLY A 136 -12.41 7.39 9.02
CA GLY A 136 -11.66 7.08 10.23
C GLY A 136 -11.84 8.12 11.36
N VAL A 137 -11.79 9.41 11.02
CA VAL A 137 -12.00 10.50 11.99
C VAL A 137 -13.43 10.52 12.52
N TYR A 138 -14.44 10.29 11.66
CA TYR A 138 -15.84 10.22 12.09
C TYR A 138 -16.09 9.03 13.02
N ALA A 139 -15.54 7.85 12.71
CA ALA A 139 -15.62 6.68 13.58
C ALA A 139 -15.02 6.97 14.97
N ALA A 140 -13.80 7.49 15.01
CA ALA A 140 -13.12 7.84 16.26
C ALA A 140 -13.86 8.90 17.08
N LYS A 141 -14.46 9.90 16.43
CA LYS A 141 -15.27 10.93 17.10
C LYS A 141 -16.50 10.33 17.78
N ILE A 142 -17.23 9.44 17.10
CA ILE A 142 -18.44 8.82 17.64
C ILE A 142 -18.08 7.91 18.81
N GLU A 143 -17.04 7.07 18.67
CA GLU A 143 -16.58 6.19 19.75
C GLU A 143 -16.13 6.99 20.98
N GLY A 144 -15.38 8.09 20.78
CA GLY A 144 -14.95 8.97 21.86
C GLY A 144 -16.11 9.59 22.63
N ILE A 145 -17.16 10.06 21.93
CA ILE A 145 -18.38 10.60 22.56
C ILE A 145 -19.10 9.51 23.36
N MET A 146 -19.22 8.29 22.82
CA MET A 146 -19.90 7.18 23.49
C MET A 146 -19.18 6.74 24.76
N ILE A 147 -17.85 6.61 24.72
CA ILE A 147 -17.03 6.26 25.89
C ILE A 147 -17.15 7.38 26.95
N GLY A 148 -17.04 8.64 26.52
CA GLY A 148 -17.17 9.80 27.41
C GLY A 148 -18.54 9.87 28.11
N LEU A 149 -19.62 9.68 27.36
CA LEU A 149 -20.99 9.65 27.91
C LEU A 149 -21.14 8.51 28.93
N THR A 150 -20.63 7.32 28.61
CA THR A 150 -20.71 6.14 29.48
C THR A 150 -19.98 6.36 30.79
N ILE A 151 -18.74 6.86 30.75
CA ILE A 151 -17.96 7.18 31.95
C ILE A 151 -18.68 8.25 32.79
N THR A 152 -19.21 9.28 32.14
CA THR A 152 -19.92 10.37 32.83
C THR A 152 -21.17 9.86 33.55
N LEU A 153 -21.96 8.99 32.91
CA LEU A 153 -23.15 8.38 33.52
C LEU A 153 -22.81 7.45 34.69
N ILE A 154 -21.71 6.69 34.59
CA ILE A 154 -21.24 5.83 35.68
C ILE A 154 -20.82 6.67 36.89
N LEU A 155 -20.04 7.74 36.68
CA LEU A 155 -19.61 8.63 37.75
C LEU A 155 -20.79 9.35 38.41
N LEU A 156 -21.76 9.83 37.61
CA LEU A 156 -23.00 10.43 38.14
C LEU A 156 -23.80 9.41 38.94
N GLY A 157 -23.94 8.18 38.47
CA GLY A 157 -24.61 7.11 39.19
C GLY A 157 -23.96 6.82 40.54
N LEU A 158 -22.62 6.75 40.59
CA LEU A 158 -21.87 6.58 41.83
C LEU A 158 -22.03 7.78 42.77
N ALA A 159 -22.00 9.01 42.26
CA ALA A 159 -22.18 10.22 43.06
C ALA A 159 -23.57 10.27 43.71
N VAL A 160 -24.63 10.02 42.93
CA VAL A 160 -26.01 9.97 43.44
C VAL A 160 -26.19 8.83 44.45
N MET A 161 -25.60 7.65 44.20
CA MET A 161 -25.63 6.56 45.18
C MET A 161 -24.88 6.92 46.47
N SER A 162 -23.78 7.68 46.39
CA SER A 162 -23.03 8.12 47.57
C SER A 162 -23.80 9.14 48.42
N GLU A 163 -24.48 10.09 47.79
CA GLU A 163 -25.36 11.06 48.47
C GLU A 163 -26.62 10.38 49.03
N GLY A 164 -27.18 9.41 48.29
CA GLY A 164 -28.29 8.57 48.77
C GLY A 164 -27.90 7.73 49.98
N ALA A 165 -26.71 7.12 49.97
CA ALA A 165 -26.19 6.34 51.10
C ALA A 165 -25.89 7.23 52.33
N LEU A 166 -25.33 8.43 52.11
CA LEU A 166 -25.10 9.42 53.17
C LEU A 166 -26.40 9.96 53.76
N SER A 167 -27.43 10.21 52.95
CA SER A 167 -28.74 10.67 53.45
C SER A 167 -29.50 9.56 54.19
N PHE A 168 -29.37 8.30 53.78
CA PHE A 168 -29.91 7.14 54.50
C PHE A 168 -29.22 6.94 55.87
N LEU A 169 -27.90 7.15 55.95
CA LEU A 169 -27.15 7.08 57.21
C LEU A 169 -27.38 8.28 58.14
N ALA A 170 -27.67 9.47 57.58
CA ALA A 170 -27.93 10.70 58.36
C ALA A 170 -29.40 10.89 58.78
N GLY A 171 -30.35 10.21 58.12
CA GLY A 171 -31.79 10.34 58.34
C GLY A 171 -32.46 9.17 59.08
N GLY A 172 -31.71 8.18 59.54
CA GLY A 172 -32.23 7.07 60.34
C GLY A 172 -32.49 7.47 61.79
N THR A 173 -33.70 7.94 62.08
CA THR A 173 -34.36 7.76 63.39
C THR A 173 -34.94 6.36 63.50
#